data_AF-A0A3G2HYU1-F1
#
_entry.id   AF-A0A3G2HYU1-F1
#
_cell.length_a   1.000
_cell.length_b   1.000
_cell.length_c   1.000
_cell.angle_alpha   90.00
_cell.angle_beta   90.00
_cell.angle_gamma   90.00
#
_symmetry.space_group_name_H-M   'P 1'
#
loop_
_entity.id
_entity.type
_entity.pdbx_description
1 polymer ?
#
loop_
_entity_poly.entity_id
_entity_poly.type
_entity_poly.pdbx_seq_one_letter_code
_entity_poly.pdbx_strand_id
1 'polypeptide(L)'
;MVEGIQEQWQPAWILAPENAHYGENLEYEADFLALMQALQVQGEQQFGQTIIPAQVPDWTRIVRLVQDLLDRSADIRLLVVLAQARLQTGGLPALVEVCDWLLSALQQGWEHAHPRLHEDGELDPLPRVNALAGLSAIDGLGRLMREAPVVSLGHRQLNLREVGHVLDGSQKDTGLPGRDRLVEELRRAFAAGQSQTVALSRLRQFRQELEALVHHHLDAEWSVRLDGAWDTVEAACAVLDAATSLSAPAAPEPVQASHPTIPVPPQPAHQTAPVMGLASWQNLHVSSREEVVLLLDKLVAYFEQHEPSHPAPLLLRRAQQLVPMGFHELIRDLAPGAWDQIQVFMPRSEAASAAS
;
A
#
# COMPACT_ATOMS: atom_id res chain seq x y z
N MET A 1 40.48 0.54 -23.72
CA MET A 1 39.48 -0.48 -23.35
C MET A 1 38.19 0.26 -23.15
N VAL A 2 37.25 0.11 -24.09
CA VAL A 2 35.90 0.63 -23.91
C VAL A 2 35.28 -0.23 -22.83
N GLU A 3 35.09 0.32 -21.64
CA GLU A 3 34.24 -0.30 -20.62
C GLU A 3 32.89 -0.51 -21.29
N GLY A 4 32.56 -1.77 -21.58
CA GLY A 4 31.27 -2.14 -22.12
C GLY A 4 30.22 -1.63 -21.14
N ILE A 5 29.35 -0.74 -21.63
CA ILE A 5 28.11 -0.40 -20.95
C ILE A 5 27.40 -1.74 -20.74
N GLN A 6 27.43 -2.28 -19.52
CA GLN A 6 26.59 -3.42 -19.17
C GLN A 6 25.16 -2.92 -19.38
N GLU A 7 24.48 -3.43 -20.41
CA GLU A 7 23.08 -3.16 -20.62
C GLU A 7 22.33 -3.52 -19.33
N GLN A 8 21.72 -2.51 -18.73
CA GLN A 8 20.90 -2.68 -17.54
C GLN A 8 19.72 -3.56 -17.94
N TRP A 9 19.57 -4.72 -17.29
CA TRP A 9 18.49 -5.65 -17.60
C TRP A 9 17.13 -4.93 -17.54
N GLN A 10 16.29 -5.20 -18.53
CA GLN A 10 14.90 -4.77 -18.59
C GLN A 10 14.08 -5.87 -19.28
N PRO A 11 12.80 -6.06 -18.90
CA PRO A 11 11.96 -7.07 -19.53
C PRO A 11 11.78 -6.87 -21.05
N ALA A 12 11.88 -7.94 -21.82
CA ALA A 12 11.81 -7.88 -23.29
C ALA A 12 10.46 -7.35 -23.82
N TRP A 13 9.35 -7.65 -23.14
CA TRP A 13 8.01 -7.22 -23.52
C TRP A 13 7.77 -5.71 -23.40
N ILE A 14 8.68 -4.95 -22.77
CA ILE A 14 8.64 -3.48 -22.74
C ILE A 14 9.13 -2.88 -24.07
N LEU A 15 10.04 -3.58 -24.75
CA LEU A 15 10.68 -3.09 -25.98
C LEU A 15 9.89 -3.46 -27.23
N ALA A 16 9.05 -4.49 -27.16
CA ALA A 16 8.25 -5.00 -28.26
C ALA A 16 6.84 -5.41 -27.76
N PRO A 17 5.91 -4.47 -27.61
CA PRO A 17 4.58 -4.72 -27.04
C PRO A 17 3.60 -5.48 -27.94
N GLU A 18 4.05 -6.07 -29.05
CA GLU A 18 3.18 -6.93 -29.85
C GLU A 18 2.66 -8.07 -28.96
N ASN A 19 1.33 -8.31 -28.97
CA ASN A 19 0.58 -9.20 -28.06
C ASN A 19 1.20 -10.60 -27.84
N ALA A 20 2.13 -11.03 -28.69
CA ALA A 20 2.87 -12.27 -28.60
C ALA A 20 3.92 -12.33 -27.47
N HIS A 21 4.26 -11.22 -26.80
CA HIS A 21 5.38 -11.18 -25.84
C HIS A 21 4.99 -11.18 -24.34
N TYR A 22 3.71 -11.15 -23.98
CA TYR A 22 3.26 -11.11 -22.57
C TYR A 22 3.35 -12.46 -21.83
N GLY A 23 3.62 -13.54 -22.56
CA GLY A 23 3.97 -14.83 -21.99
C GLY A 23 2.84 -15.60 -21.30
N GLU A 24 3.21 -16.62 -20.54
CA GLU A 24 2.30 -17.57 -19.88
C GLU A 24 2.02 -17.18 -18.42
N ASN A 25 0.91 -17.66 -17.85
CA ASN A 25 0.68 -17.56 -16.41
C ASN A 25 1.56 -18.60 -15.70
N LEU A 26 2.48 -18.14 -14.84
CA LEU A 26 3.49 -18.99 -14.20
C LEU A 26 3.10 -19.47 -12.79
N GLU A 27 1.86 -19.24 -12.35
CA GLU A 27 1.43 -19.45 -10.95
C GLU A 27 1.74 -20.83 -10.37
N TYR A 28 1.68 -21.87 -11.20
CA TYR A 28 1.94 -23.26 -10.79
C TYR A 28 3.33 -23.78 -11.19
N GLU A 29 4.16 -22.93 -11.81
CA GLU A 29 5.51 -23.30 -12.23
C GLU A 29 6.42 -23.46 -11.02
N ALA A 30 7.32 -24.46 -11.07
CA ALA A 30 8.22 -24.78 -9.97
C ALA A 30 9.09 -23.57 -9.55
N ASP A 31 9.55 -22.78 -10.52
CA ASP A 31 10.38 -21.61 -10.28
C ASP A 31 9.60 -20.48 -9.59
N PHE A 32 8.30 -20.31 -9.92
CA PHE A 32 7.42 -19.36 -9.26
C PHE A 32 7.16 -19.78 -7.81
N LEU A 33 6.87 -21.07 -7.57
CA LEU A 33 6.70 -21.59 -6.22
C LEU A 33 7.99 -21.48 -5.39
N ALA A 34 9.16 -21.71 -6.00
CA ALA A 34 10.45 -21.53 -5.37
C ALA A 34 10.71 -20.06 -4.99
N LEU A 35 10.31 -19.11 -5.85
CA LEU A 35 10.33 -17.69 -5.53
C LEU A 35 9.43 -17.38 -4.32
N MET A 36 8.18 -17.85 -4.31
CA MET A 36 7.25 -17.64 -3.20
C MET A 36 7.80 -18.21 -1.88
N GLN A 37 8.47 -19.37 -1.93
CA GLN A 37 9.17 -19.92 -0.78
C GLN A 37 10.36 -19.06 -0.33
N ALA A 38 11.14 -18.53 -1.27
CA ALA A 38 12.29 -17.66 -0.96
C ALA A 38 11.88 -16.33 -0.32
N LEU A 39 10.65 -15.86 -0.57
CA LEU A 39 10.09 -14.66 0.04
C LEU A 39 9.59 -14.87 1.47
N GLN A 40 9.38 -16.13 1.90
CA GLN A 40 8.91 -16.39 3.26
C GLN A 40 9.98 -16.01 4.28
N VAL A 41 9.72 -14.95 5.03
CA VAL A 41 10.53 -14.54 6.17
C VAL A 41 10.29 -15.53 7.30
N GLN A 42 11.27 -16.38 7.58
CA GLN A 42 11.28 -17.18 8.80
C GLN A 42 11.55 -16.22 9.96
N GLY A 43 10.54 -16.00 10.80
CA GLY A 43 10.69 -15.22 12.03
C GLY A 43 11.69 -15.83 12.99
N GLU A 44 11.99 -15.12 14.09
CA GLU A 44 12.82 -15.69 15.15
C GLU A 44 12.15 -16.96 15.71
N GLN A 45 12.89 -18.08 15.75
CA GLN A 45 12.41 -19.34 16.30
C GLN A 45 13.20 -19.68 17.55
N GLN A 46 12.51 -19.89 18.67
CA GLN A 46 13.15 -20.35 19.90
C GLN A 46 12.86 -21.84 20.13
N PHE A 47 13.91 -22.66 20.04
CA PHE A 47 13.88 -24.08 20.40
C PHE A 47 14.62 -24.30 21.72
N GLY A 48 13.86 -24.34 22.82
CA GLY A 48 14.43 -24.42 24.17
C GLY A 48 15.25 -23.17 24.49
N GLN A 49 16.58 -23.31 24.53
CA GLN A 49 17.52 -22.20 24.72
C GLN A 49 18.15 -21.69 23.40
N THR A 50 17.89 -22.35 22.27
CA THR A 50 18.44 -21.96 20.97
C THR A 50 17.52 -20.93 20.32
N ILE A 51 18.03 -19.73 20.08
CA ILE A 51 17.35 -18.68 19.32
C ILE A 51 17.89 -18.72 17.89
N ILE A 52 17.04 -19.06 16.94
CA ILE A 52 17.31 -18.93 15.50
C ILE A 52 16.83 -17.53 15.11
N PRO A 53 17.72 -16.61 14.73
CA PRO A 53 17.32 -15.25 14.39
C PRO A 53 16.46 -15.26 13.13
N ALA A 54 15.64 -14.22 12.98
CA ALA A 54 14.86 -14.04 11.76
C ALA A 54 15.78 -14.01 10.53
N GLN A 55 15.45 -14.79 9.50
CA GLN A 55 16.24 -14.81 8.27
C GLN A 55 15.75 -13.69 7.35
N VAL A 56 16.66 -12.79 7.00
CA VAL A 56 16.40 -11.76 5.99
C VAL A 56 16.45 -12.43 4.61
N PRO A 57 15.48 -12.15 3.71
CA PRO A 57 15.52 -12.69 2.36
C PRO A 57 16.81 -12.29 1.61
N ASP A 58 17.35 -13.20 0.81
CA ASP A 58 18.45 -12.88 -0.10
C ASP A 58 17.90 -12.09 -1.29
N TRP A 59 17.82 -10.77 -1.14
CA TRP A 59 17.27 -9.88 -2.16
C TRP A 59 18.03 -9.93 -3.48
N THR A 60 19.34 -10.20 -3.47
CA THR A 60 20.14 -10.30 -4.70
C THR A 60 19.77 -11.56 -5.48
N ARG A 61 19.58 -12.69 -4.78
CA ARG A 61 19.06 -13.92 -5.38
C ARG A 61 17.62 -13.74 -5.87
N ILE A 62 16.77 -13.07 -5.09
CA ILE A 62 15.38 -12.79 -5.48
C ILE A 62 15.33 -11.98 -6.77
N VAL A 63 16.16 -10.94 -6.92
CA VAL A 63 16.22 -10.17 -8.18
C VAL A 63 16.47 -11.11 -9.36
N ARG A 64 17.47 -12.00 -9.28
CA ARG A 64 17.76 -12.94 -10.38
C ARG A 64 16.59 -13.87 -10.69
N LEU A 65 16.01 -14.51 -9.67
CA LEU A 65 14.88 -15.42 -9.85
C LEU A 65 13.68 -14.73 -10.50
N VAL A 66 13.38 -13.50 -10.07
CA VAL A 66 12.26 -12.73 -10.62
C VAL A 66 12.55 -12.27 -12.04
N GLN A 67 13.79 -11.90 -12.36
CA GLN A 67 14.19 -11.52 -13.72
C GLN A 67 14.02 -12.69 -14.70
N ASP A 68 14.49 -13.89 -14.33
CA ASP A 68 14.33 -15.10 -15.13
C ASP A 68 12.85 -15.43 -15.40
N LEU A 69 11.97 -15.20 -14.42
CA LEU A 69 10.53 -15.36 -14.58
C LEU A 69 9.90 -14.26 -15.45
N LEU A 70 10.33 -13.01 -15.31
CA LEU A 70 9.82 -11.86 -16.07
C LEU A 70 10.24 -11.89 -17.55
N ASP A 71 11.30 -12.61 -17.90
CA ASP A 71 11.67 -12.90 -19.29
C ASP A 71 10.65 -13.83 -19.97
N ARG A 72 9.87 -14.59 -19.20
CA ARG A 72 8.84 -15.53 -19.67
C ARG A 72 7.41 -15.02 -19.51
N SER A 73 7.18 -14.05 -18.64
CA SER A 73 5.82 -13.59 -18.28
C SER A 73 5.79 -12.13 -17.84
N ALA A 74 4.93 -11.34 -18.47
CA ALA A 74 4.61 -9.99 -18.02
C ALA A 74 3.58 -10.05 -16.88
N ASP A 75 4.07 -10.30 -15.66
CA ASP A 75 3.23 -10.55 -14.49
C ASP A 75 3.40 -9.47 -13.41
N ILE A 76 2.27 -8.86 -13.02
CA ILE A 76 2.19 -7.80 -12.00
C ILE A 76 2.67 -8.32 -10.64
N ARG A 77 2.38 -9.57 -10.28
CA ARG A 77 2.81 -10.17 -9.02
C ARG A 77 4.34 -10.23 -8.97
N LEU A 78 4.97 -10.63 -10.08
CA LEU A 78 6.42 -10.66 -10.20
C LEU A 78 7.03 -9.25 -10.16
N LEU A 79 6.41 -8.27 -10.81
CA LEU A 79 6.85 -6.88 -10.75
C LEU A 79 6.75 -6.29 -9.33
N VAL A 80 5.73 -6.65 -8.54
CA VAL A 80 5.64 -6.26 -7.13
C VAL A 80 6.75 -6.89 -6.29
N VAL A 81 7.12 -8.14 -6.55
CA VAL A 81 8.28 -8.77 -5.89
C VAL A 81 9.58 -8.10 -6.32
N LEU A 82 9.74 -7.81 -7.61
CA LEU A 82 10.92 -7.10 -8.12
C LEU A 82 11.03 -5.71 -7.49
N ALA A 83 9.92 -5.00 -7.33
CA ALA A 83 9.88 -3.69 -6.68
C ALA A 83 10.42 -3.76 -5.25
N GLN A 84 10.04 -4.79 -4.49
CA GLN A 84 10.59 -5.02 -3.14
C GLN A 84 12.10 -5.26 -3.18
N ALA A 85 12.57 -6.14 -4.05
CA ALA A 85 13.97 -6.51 -4.12
C ALA A 85 14.86 -5.38 -4.66
N ARG A 86 14.37 -4.60 -5.64
CA ARG A 86 15.05 -3.42 -6.18
C ARG A 86 15.09 -2.28 -5.18
N LEU A 87 14.02 -2.05 -4.43
CA LEU A 87 14.04 -1.08 -3.32
C LEU A 87 15.12 -1.44 -2.28
N GLN A 88 15.24 -2.71 -1.91
CA GLN A 88 16.23 -3.17 -0.92
C GLN A 88 17.68 -3.11 -1.43
N THR A 89 17.90 -3.28 -2.73
CA THR A 89 19.25 -3.30 -3.32
C THR A 89 19.69 -1.95 -3.88
N GLY A 90 18.76 -1.05 -4.22
CA GLY A 90 19.05 0.22 -4.90
C GLY A 90 18.24 1.43 -4.42
N GLY A 91 17.41 1.30 -3.38
CA GLY A 91 16.63 2.40 -2.82
C GLY A 91 15.48 2.87 -3.71
N LEU A 92 14.96 4.07 -3.44
CA LEU A 92 13.82 4.63 -4.17
C LEU A 92 14.06 4.79 -5.70
N PRO A 93 15.26 5.16 -6.19
CA PRO A 93 15.52 5.22 -7.63
C PRO A 93 15.33 3.87 -8.32
N ALA A 94 15.78 2.78 -7.70
CA ALA A 94 15.61 1.45 -8.28
C ALA A 94 14.15 0.96 -8.23
N LEU A 95 13.37 1.42 -7.25
CA LEU A 95 11.92 1.22 -7.24
C LEU A 95 11.22 1.94 -8.41
N VAL A 96 11.62 3.19 -8.69
CA VAL A 96 11.08 3.97 -9.82
C VAL A 96 11.22 3.22 -11.14
N GLU A 97 12.37 2.59 -11.41
CA GLU A 97 12.58 1.79 -12.63
C GLU A 97 11.51 0.69 -12.78
N VAL A 98 11.21 -0.04 -11.69
CA VAL A 98 10.21 -1.11 -11.71
C VAL A 98 8.79 -0.56 -11.86
N CYS A 99 8.50 0.57 -11.21
CA CYS A 99 7.23 1.28 -11.37
C CYS A 99 6.99 1.71 -12.83
N ASP A 100 8.03 2.24 -13.49
CA ASP A 100 7.96 2.64 -14.90
C ASP A 100 7.70 1.42 -15.80
N TRP A 101 8.35 0.29 -15.54
CA TRP A 101 8.10 -0.96 -16.25
C TRP A 101 6.68 -1.49 -16.05
N LEU A 102 6.18 -1.49 -14.82
CA LEU A 102 4.81 -1.91 -14.52
C LEU A 102 3.78 -1.04 -15.24
N LEU A 103 3.96 0.28 -15.18
CA LEU A 103 3.05 1.20 -15.85
C LEU A 103 3.09 1.01 -17.38
N SER A 104 4.28 0.87 -17.96
CA SER A 104 4.45 0.59 -19.40
C SER A 104 3.75 -0.72 -19.80
N ALA A 105 3.90 -1.78 -18.99
CA ALA A 105 3.24 -3.07 -19.23
C ALA A 105 1.72 -2.93 -19.35
N LEU A 106 1.12 -2.20 -18.40
CA LEU A 106 -0.32 -2.01 -18.30
C LEU A 106 -0.85 -1.06 -19.38
N GLN A 107 -0.13 0.01 -19.71
CA GLN A 107 -0.52 0.96 -20.76
C GLN A 107 -0.50 0.31 -22.15
N GLN A 108 0.46 -0.56 -22.42
CA GLN A 108 0.65 -1.17 -23.74
C GLN A 108 -0.14 -2.48 -23.90
N GLY A 109 -0.37 -3.22 -22.81
CA GLY A 109 -1.00 -4.53 -22.85
C GLY A 109 -1.89 -4.79 -21.66
N TRP A 110 -2.82 -3.87 -21.42
CA TRP A 110 -3.84 -3.97 -20.38
C TRP A 110 -4.52 -5.34 -20.34
N GLU A 111 -4.99 -5.86 -21.49
CA GLU A 111 -5.67 -7.16 -21.55
C GLU A 111 -4.73 -8.36 -21.36
N HIS A 112 -3.43 -8.18 -21.60
CA HIS A 112 -2.47 -9.28 -21.76
C HIS A 112 -1.60 -9.52 -20.52
N ALA A 113 -1.37 -8.49 -19.69
CA ALA A 113 -0.60 -8.62 -18.45
C ALA A 113 -1.25 -9.61 -17.47
N HIS A 114 -0.42 -10.41 -16.80
CA HIS A 114 -0.88 -11.38 -15.80
C HIS A 114 -0.95 -10.73 -14.40
N PRO A 115 -1.94 -11.09 -13.55
CA PRO A 115 -3.11 -11.91 -13.86
C PRO A 115 -4.03 -11.24 -14.90
N ARG A 116 -4.60 -12.02 -15.82
CA ARG A 116 -5.55 -11.53 -16.82
C ARG A 116 -6.88 -11.14 -16.15
N LEU A 117 -7.62 -10.24 -16.79
CA LEU A 117 -8.96 -9.84 -16.33
C LEU A 117 -10.05 -10.85 -16.68
N HIS A 118 -9.78 -11.75 -17.63
CA HIS A 118 -10.77 -12.72 -18.07
C HIS A 118 -10.28 -14.14 -17.78
N GLU A 119 -11.09 -14.90 -17.05
CA GLU A 119 -10.91 -16.32 -16.78
C GLU A 119 -12.12 -17.07 -17.33
N ASP A 120 -11.90 -18.09 -18.17
CA ASP A 120 -12.94 -18.85 -18.86
C ASP A 120 -14.00 -18.00 -19.62
N GLY A 121 -13.61 -16.79 -20.04
CA GLY A 121 -14.47 -15.85 -20.78
C GLY A 121 -15.30 -14.91 -19.90
N GLU A 122 -15.23 -15.07 -18.59
CA GLU A 122 -15.88 -14.18 -17.62
C GLU A 122 -14.89 -13.12 -17.12
N LEU A 123 -15.39 -11.90 -16.91
CA LEU A 123 -14.61 -10.80 -16.34
C LEU A 123 -14.43 -11.04 -14.83
N ASP A 124 -13.20 -11.27 -14.40
CA ASP A 124 -12.78 -11.32 -13.00
C ASP A 124 -11.58 -10.38 -12.75
N PRO A 125 -11.84 -9.13 -12.31
CA PRO A 125 -10.78 -8.18 -12.01
C PRO A 125 -10.05 -8.45 -10.68
N LEU A 126 -10.62 -9.29 -9.80
CA LEU A 126 -10.15 -9.46 -8.43
C LEU A 126 -8.68 -9.91 -8.34
N PRO A 127 -8.20 -10.92 -9.10
CA PRO A 127 -6.81 -11.36 -9.01
C PRO A 127 -5.82 -10.25 -9.37
N ARG A 128 -6.15 -9.44 -10.39
CA ARG A 128 -5.31 -8.32 -10.83
C ARG A 128 -5.32 -7.18 -9.82
N VAL A 129 -6.49 -6.80 -9.33
CA VAL A 129 -6.63 -5.75 -8.31
C VAL A 129 -5.87 -6.14 -7.04
N ASN A 130 -5.93 -7.42 -6.63
CA ASN A 130 -5.13 -7.93 -5.51
C ASN A 130 -3.63 -7.88 -5.78
N ALA A 131 -3.18 -8.22 -7.00
CA ALA A 131 -1.77 -8.10 -7.37
C ALA A 131 -1.29 -6.63 -7.26
N LEU A 132 -2.08 -5.68 -7.75
CA LEU A 132 -1.78 -4.25 -7.65
C LEU A 132 -1.82 -3.73 -6.21
N ALA A 133 -2.74 -4.22 -5.38
CA ALA A 133 -2.79 -3.90 -3.95
C ALA A 133 -1.49 -4.30 -3.21
N GLY A 134 -0.74 -5.27 -3.74
CA GLY A 134 0.59 -5.63 -3.27
C GLY A 134 1.60 -4.46 -3.24
N LEU A 135 1.39 -3.42 -4.06
CA LEU A 135 2.21 -2.20 -4.04
C LEU A 135 2.06 -1.39 -2.74
N SER A 136 0.95 -1.57 -2.01
CA SER A 136 0.68 -0.94 -0.72
C SER A 136 0.74 -1.89 0.48
N ALA A 137 1.08 -3.17 0.25
CA ALA A 137 1.08 -4.19 1.29
C ALA A 137 1.87 -3.75 2.54
N ILE A 138 1.21 -3.77 3.70
CA ILE A 138 1.74 -3.22 4.95
C ILE A 138 2.97 -3.96 5.46
N ASP A 139 3.09 -5.25 5.14
CA ASP A 139 4.15 -6.18 5.49
C ASP A 139 5.13 -6.45 4.32
N GLY A 140 4.74 -6.10 3.09
CA GLY A 140 5.54 -6.16 1.87
C GLY A 140 6.14 -4.80 1.48
N LEU A 141 5.90 -4.36 0.23
CA LEU A 141 6.51 -3.15 -0.33
C LEU A 141 6.27 -1.90 0.54
N GLY A 142 5.06 -1.73 1.08
CA GLY A 142 4.73 -0.59 1.93
C GLY A 142 5.60 -0.51 3.19
N ARG A 143 5.97 -1.65 3.79
CA ARG A 143 6.93 -1.70 4.91
C ARG A 143 8.31 -1.24 4.47
N LEU A 144 8.81 -1.81 3.37
CA LEU A 144 10.15 -1.53 2.87
C LEU A 144 10.28 -0.07 2.44
N MET A 145 9.24 0.53 1.85
CA MET A 145 9.21 1.94 1.50
C MET A 145 9.30 2.84 2.73
N ARG A 146 8.58 2.51 3.82
CA ARG A 146 8.67 3.25 5.09
C ARG A 146 10.08 3.25 5.68
N GLU A 147 10.84 2.18 5.47
CA GLU A 147 12.21 2.01 5.95
C GLU A 147 13.27 2.60 5.00
N ALA A 148 12.89 2.95 3.76
CA ALA A 148 13.80 3.45 2.74
C ALA A 148 14.40 4.82 3.12
N PRO A 149 15.73 5.01 3.02
CA PRO A 149 16.37 6.31 3.24
C PRO A 149 15.93 7.35 2.21
N VAL A 150 15.63 8.56 2.67
CA VAL A 150 15.17 9.66 1.80
C VAL A 150 16.19 10.80 1.75
N VAL A 151 16.64 11.27 2.92
CA VAL A 151 17.50 12.44 3.02
C VAL A 151 18.45 12.31 4.21
N SER A 152 19.61 12.96 4.12
CA SER A 152 20.59 13.02 5.21
C SER A 152 20.56 14.38 5.91
N LEU A 153 20.53 14.38 7.23
CA LEU A 153 20.64 15.56 8.09
C LEU A 153 21.92 15.47 8.92
N GLY A 154 23.00 16.06 8.41
CA GLY A 154 24.33 15.88 8.97
C GLY A 154 24.75 14.42 8.86
N HIS A 155 24.99 13.76 10.00
CA HIS A 155 25.41 12.35 10.05
C HIS A 155 24.24 11.34 10.13
N ARG A 156 23.00 11.80 10.27
CA ARG A 156 21.82 10.93 10.38
C ARG A 156 21.10 10.84 9.05
N GLN A 157 20.84 9.63 8.57
CA GLN A 157 19.88 9.38 7.49
C GLN A 157 18.47 9.28 8.06
N LEU A 158 17.52 9.94 7.41
CA LEU A 158 16.10 9.78 7.71
C LEU A 158 15.44 8.88 6.67
N ASN A 159 14.64 7.93 7.14
CA ASN A 159 13.79 7.12 6.28
C ASN A 159 12.43 7.80 6.02
N LEU A 160 11.68 7.24 5.07
CA LEU A 160 10.39 7.79 4.65
C LEU A 160 9.39 7.89 5.82
N ARG A 161 9.34 6.90 6.73
CA ARG A 161 8.47 6.95 7.91
C ARG A 161 8.82 8.11 8.83
N GLU A 162 10.10 8.33 9.12
CA GLU A 162 10.55 9.46 9.94
C GLU A 162 10.24 10.80 9.27
N VAL A 163 10.38 10.89 7.95
CA VAL A 163 9.93 12.06 7.17
C VAL A 163 8.43 12.28 7.39
N GLY A 164 7.60 11.24 7.27
CA GLY A 164 6.17 11.30 7.53
C GLY A 164 5.83 11.85 8.91
N HIS A 165 6.42 11.28 9.96
CA HIS A 165 6.22 11.72 11.35
C HIS A 165 6.57 13.18 11.61
N VAL A 166 7.54 13.73 10.88
CA VAL A 166 7.92 15.13 11.00
C VAL A 166 6.99 16.05 10.22
N LEU A 167 6.51 15.60 9.06
CA LEU A 167 5.62 16.39 8.22
C LEU A 167 4.20 16.48 8.79
N ASP A 168 3.70 15.39 9.39
CA ASP A 168 2.36 15.32 10.01
C ASP A 168 2.33 15.82 11.47
N GLY A 169 3.50 16.08 12.08
CA GLY A 169 3.62 16.55 13.46
C GLY A 169 3.39 15.48 14.52
N SER A 170 3.35 14.19 14.14
CA SER A 170 3.17 13.05 15.05
C SER A 170 4.45 12.62 15.78
N GLN A 171 5.58 13.28 15.50
CA GLN A 171 6.85 13.07 16.20
C GLN A 171 6.70 13.26 17.74
N LYS A 172 6.70 12.16 18.48
CA LYS A 172 6.86 12.17 19.94
C LYS A 172 8.35 12.26 20.25
N ASP A 173 8.80 13.18 21.10
CA ASP A 173 10.19 13.43 21.56
C ASP A 173 11.26 12.35 21.17
N THR A 174 11.61 12.29 19.88
CA THR A 174 12.34 11.17 19.22
C THR A 174 13.73 11.57 18.75
N GLY A 175 14.18 12.77 19.13
CA GLY A 175 15.40 13.37 18.57
C GLY A 175 15.33 13.59 17.04
N LEU A 176 14.12 13.58 16.46
CA LEU A 176 13.86 13.94 15.06
C LEU A 176 14.02 15.46 14.88
N PRO A 177 14.41 15.93 13.67
CA PRO A 177 14.52 17.35 13.40
C PRO A 177 13.16 18.07 13.56
N GLY A 178 13.21 19.39 13.74
CA GLY A 178 12.03 20.23 13.54
C GLY A 178 11.60 20.25 12.06
N ARG A 179 10.30 20.42 11.83
CA ARG A 179 9.68 20.41 10.49
C ARG A 179 10.38 21.34 9.50
N ASP A 180 10.66 22.59 9.88
CA ASP A 180 11.27 23.57 8.97
C ASP A 180 12.67 23.15 8.52
N ARG A 181 13.46 22.54 9.41
CA ARG A 181 14.78 22.02 9.08
C ARG A 181 14.70 20.85 8.10
N LEU A 182 13.76 19.92 8.30
CA LEU A 182 13.55 18.81 7.37
C LEU A 182 13.13 19.34 5.99
N VAL A 183 12.16 20.25 5.96
CA VAL A 183 11.62 20.85 4.74
C VAL A 183 12.73 21.52 3.93
N GLU A 184 13.59 22.31 4.57
CA GLU A 184 14.71 22.97 3.91
C GLU A 184 15.69 21.96 3.29
N GLU A 185 16.01 20.89 4.01
CA GLU A 185 16.99 19.91 3.54
C GLU A 185 16.41 18.99 2.46
N LEU A 186 15.12 18.65 2.51
CA LEU A 186 14.44 17.97 1.39
C LEU A 186 14.51 18.81 0.11
N ARG A 187 14.23 20.11 0.21
CA ARG A 187 14.29 21.04 -0.93
C ARG A 187 15.69 21.18 -1.47
N ARG A 188 16.68 21.37 -0.59
CA ARG A 188 18.09 21.45 -0.97
C ARG A 188 18.55 20.17 -1.68
N ALA A 189 18.22 19.00 -1.13
CA ALA A 189 18.56 17.71 -1.72
C ALA A 189 17.91 17.53 -3.09
N PHE A 190 16.64 17.89 -3.24
CA PHE A 190 15.92 17.86 -4.51
C PHE A 190 16.51 18.83 -5.54
N ALA A 191 16.77 20.08 -5.17
CA ALA A 191 17.40 21.07 -6.05
C ALA A 191 18.82 20.69 -6.48
N ALA A 192 19.54 19.94 -5.63
CA ALA A 192 20.85 19.37 -5.95
C ALA A 192 20.77 18.10 -6.82
N GLY A 193 19.57 17.64 -7.18
CA GLY A 193 19.37 16.44 -7.99
C GLY A 193 19.72 15.13 -7.28
N GLN A 194 19.61 15.08 -5.94
CA GLN A 194 19.85 13.83 -5.21
C GLN A 194 18.83 12.77 -5.63
N SER A 195 19.33 11.58 -6.00
CA SER A 195 18.51 10.55 -6.63
C SER A 195 17.30 10.12 -5.78
N GLN A 196 17.45 10.01 -4.46
CA GLN A 196 16.37 9.61 -3.55
C GLN A 196 15.21 10.63 -3.54
N THR A 197 15.52 11.93 -3.51
CA THR A 197 14.47 12.98 -3.50
C THR A 197 13.86 13.19 -4.88
N VAL A 198 14.64 13.05 -5.96
CA VAL A 198 14.09 13.04 -7.33
C VAL A 198 13.13 11.86 -7.52
N ALA A 199 13.47 10.68 -7.00
CA ALA A 199 12.64 9.49 -7.08
C ALA A 199 11.26 9.69 -6.42
N LEU A 200 11.15 10.45 -5.32
CA LEU A 200 9.85 10.75 -4.70
C LEU A 200 8.87 11.38 -5.70
N SER A 201 9.35 12.34 -6.50
CA SER A 201 8.50 13.03 -7.48
C SER A 201 7.97 12.10 -8.57
N ARG A 202 8.80 11.17 -9.04
CA ARG A 202 8.40 10.15 -10.02
C ARG A 202 7.48 9.08 -9.41
N LEU A 203 7.72 8.68 -8.15
CA LEU A 203 6.83 7.76 -7.43
C LEU A 203 5.43 8.36 -7.22
N ARG A 204 5.33 9.65 -6.90
CA ARG A 204 4.04 10.35 -6.87
C ARG A 204 3.34 10.30 -8.22
N GLN A 205 4.06 10.58 -9.30
CA GLN A 205 3.50 10.56 -10.64
C GLN A 205 3.03 9.15 -11.02
N PHE A 206 3.82 8.12 -10.73
CA PHE A 206 3.44 6.71 -10.92
C PHE A 206 2.12 6.36 -10.20
N ARG A 207 1.96 6.78 -8.93
CA ARG A 207 0.70 6.58 -8.18
C ARG A 207 -0.48 7.17 -8.95
N GLN A 208 -0.38 8.43 -9.36
CA GLN A 208 -1.45 9.12 -10.08
C GLN A 208 -1.77 8.45 -11.43
N GLU A 209 -0.73 8.08 -12.20
CA GLU A 209 -0.86 7.41 -13.49
C GLU A 209 -1.50 6.03 -13.36
N LEU A 210 -1.09 5.23 -12.36
CA LEU A 210 -1.64 3.91 -12.13
C LEU A 210 -3.11 3.97 -11.68
N GLU A 211 -3.43 4.79 -10.68
CA GLU A 211 -4.80 4.92 -10.17
C GLU A 211 -5.75 5.42 -11.29
N ALA A 212 -5.31 6.37 -12.12
CA ALA A 212 -6.06 6.85 -13.27
C ALA A 212 -6.22 5.78 -14.37
N LEU A 213 -5.17 5.00 -14.65
CA LEU A 213 -5.22 3.91 -15.62
C LEU A 213 -6.22 2.83 -15.21
N VAL A 214 -6.19 2.41 -13.94
CA VAL A 214 -7.15 1.44 -13.40
C VAL A 214 -8.57 1.99 -13.47
N HIS A 215 -8.78 3.25 -13.08
CA HIS A 215 -10.10 3.90 -13.14
C HIS A 215 -10.63 4.05 -14.58
N HIS A 216 -9.74 4.21 -15.56
CA HIS A 216 -10.12 4.29 -16.97
C HIS A 216 -10.66 2.96 -17.52
N HIS A 217 -10.10 1.83 -17.04
CA HIS A 217 -10.38 0.51 -17.59
C HIS A 217 -11.38 -0.32 -16.77
N LEU A 218 -11.52 -0.07 -15.47
CA LEU A 218 -12.39 -0.81 -14.57
C LEU A 218 -13.41 0.11 -13.90
N ASP A 219 -14.56 -0.45 -13.57
CA ASP A 219 -15.59 0.24 -12.80
C ASP A 219 -15.09 0.68 -11.42
N ALA A 220 -15.75 1.68 -10.84
CA ALA A 220 -15.33 2.29 -9.57
C ALA A 220 -15.22 1.30 -8.39
N GLU A 221 -15.98 0.20 -8.42
CA GLU A 221 -15.92 -0.87 -7.41
C GLU A 221 -14.57 -1.60 -7.37
N TRP A 222 -13.83 -1.60 -8.48
CA TRP A 222 -12.50 -2.21 -8.64
C TRP A 222 -11.37 -1.18 -8.56
N SER A 223 -11.65 0.01 -8.05
CA SER A 223 -10.65 1.06 -7.92
C SER A 223 -9.48 0.62 -7.02
N VAL A 224 -8.26 0.86 -7.51
CA VAL A 224 -7.03 0.67 -6.75
C VAL A 224 -6.63 2.01 -6.14
N ARG A 225 -6.25 2.01 -4.87
CA ARG A 225 -5.65 3.16 -4.20
C ARG A 225 -4.34 2.74 -3.55
N LEU A 226 -3.27 3.49 -3.83
CA LEU A 226 -2.00 3.28 -3.17
C LEU A 226 -1.92 4.16 -1.93
N ASP A 227 -2.03 3.59 -0.74
CA ASP A 227 -2.04 4.33 0.54
C ASP A 227 -0.84 4.03 1.45
N GLY A 228 -0.80 4.69 2.62
CA GLY A 228 0.19 4.47 3.66
C GLY A 228 1.54 5.11 3.33
N ALA A 229 2.52 4.30 2.91
CA ALA A 229 3.84 4.82 2.52
C ALA A 229 3.74 5.81 1.34
N TRP A 230 2.80 5.54 0.43
CA TRP A 230 2.50 6.39 -0.71
C TRP A 230 1.90 7.76 -0.33
N ASP A 231 1.17 7.84 0.78
CA ASP A 231 0.69 9.13 1.32
C ASP A 231 1.84 9.95 1.90
N THR A 232 2.88 9.28 2.41
CA THR A 232 4.09 9.96 2.86
C THR A 232 4.92 10.48 1.69
N VAL A 233 4.97 9.75 0.57
CA VAL A 233 5.55 10.24 -0.69
C VAL A 233 4.81 11.50 -1.15
N GLU A 234 3.47 11.48 -1.16
CA GLU A 234 2.66 12.64 -1.53
C GLU A 234 2.95 13.85 -0.62
N ALA A 235 2.95 13.65 0.69
CA ALA A 235 3.25 14.71 1.66
C ALA A 235 4.66 15.30 1.47
N ALA A 236 5.66 14.46 1.21
CA ALA A 236 7.01 14.90 0.94
C ALA A 236 7.08 15.71 -0.36
N CYS A 237 6.40 15.28 -1.42
CA CYS A 237 6.34 16.01 -2.69
C CYS A 237 5.59 17.34 -2.59
N ALA A 238 4.50 17.42 -1.81
CA ALA A 238 3.76 18.66 -1.60
C ALA A 238 4.66 19.77 -0.98
N VAL A 239 5.60 19.39 -0.11
CA VAL A 239 6.60 20.30 0.46
C VAL A 239 7.63 20.79 -0.57
N LEU A 240 8.00 19.91 -1.52
CA LEU A 240 8.91 20.24 -2.62
C LEU A 240 8.22 21.22 -3.59
N ASP A 241 6.97 20.95 -3.97
CA ASP A 241 6.21 21.78 -4.91
C ASP A 241 5.98 23.21 -4.39
N ALA A 242 5.69 23.36 -3.09
CA ALA A 242 5.45 24.65 -2.46
C ALA A 242 6.63 25.63 -2.62
N ALA A 243 7.87 25.14 -2.79
CA ALA A 243 9.05 25.97 -3.00
C ALA A 243 9.16 26.48 -4.45
N THR A 244 8.74 25.67 -5.42
CA THR A 244 8.68 26.05 -6.85
C THR A 244 7.64 27.14 -7.07
N SER A 245 6.50 27.10 -6.37
CA SER A 245 5.46 28.14 -6.44
C SER A 245 5.92 29.48 -5.87
N LEU A 246 6.82 29.47 -4.87
CA LEU A 246 7.43 30.68 -4.29
C LEU A 246 8.62 31.22 -5.10
N SER A 247 9.18 30.43 -6.04
CA SER A 247 10.26 30.83 -6.94
C SER A 247 9.78 31.26 -8.34
N ALA A 248 8.47 31.27 -8.60
CA ALA A 248 7.94 31.91 -9.80
C ALA A 248 8.26 33.42 -9.71
N PRO A 249 8.94 34.04 -10.70
CA PRO A 249 9.13 35.48 -10.69
C PRO A 249 7.74 36.12 -10.64
N ALA A 250 7.51 36.95 -9.63
CA ALA A 250 6.29 37.74 -9.51
C ALA A 250 6.08 38.47 -10.84
N ALA A 251 5.14 37.98 -11.65
CA ALA A 251 4.68 38.71 -12.80
C ALA A 251 4.13 40.05 -12.28
N PRO A 252 4.49 41.19 -12.89
CA PRO A 252 3.99 42.48 -12.44
C PRO A 252 2.47 42.44 -12.46
N GLU A 253 1.85 42.76 -11.32
CA GLU A 253 0.40 42.80 -11.18
C GLU A 253 -0.20 43.68 -12.29
N PRO A 254 -1.15 43.15 -13.08
CA PRO A 254 -1.90 44.00 -13.99
C PRO A 254 -2.77 44.93 -13.13
N VAL A 255 -2.51 46.23 -13.26
CA VAL A 255 -3.35 47.32 -12.76
C VAL A 255 -4.78 47.06 -13.22
N GLN A 256 -5.65 46.64 -12.30
CA GLN A 256 -7.06 46.43 -12.58
C GLN A 256 -7.74 47.78 -12.78
N ALA A 257 -8.04 48.09 -14.04
CA ALA A 257 -8.97 49.15 -14.39
C ALA A 257 -10.38 48.73 -13.93
N SER A 258 -10.97 49.57 -13.10
CA SER A 258 -12.31 49.44 -12.56
C SER A 258 -13.36 49.55 -13.66
N HIS A 259 -14.08 48.46 -13.92
CA HIS A 259 -15.37 48.49 -14.61
C HIS A 259 -16.51 48.33 -13.58
N PRO A 260 -17.62 49.08 -13.73
CA PRO A 260 -18.71 49.07 -12.76
C PRO A 260 -19.53 47.78 -12.84
N THR A 261 -19.65 47.09 -11.71
CA THR A 261 -20.47 45.89 -11.51
C THR A 261 -21.95 46.26 -11.36
N ILE A 262 -22.82 45.62 -12.15
CA ILE A 262 -24.28 45.65 -11.95
C ILE A 262 -24.62 44.64 -10.83
N PRO A 263 -25.44 44.97 -9.82
CA PRO A 263 -25.73 44.08 -8.71
C PRO A 263 -26.74 43.00 -9.11
N VAL A 264 -26.39 41.73 -8.87
CA VAL A 264 -27.30 40.59 -8.89
C VAL A 264 -27.70 40.28 -7.42
N PRO A 265 -28.98 40.02 -7.13
CA PRO A 265 -29.44 39.78 -5.75
C PRO A 265 -29.02 38.39 -5.22
N PRO A 266 -28.91 38.23 -3.88
CA PRO A 266 -28.40 37.00 -3.25
C PRO A 266 -29.45 35.88 -3.21
N GLN A 267 -29.01 34.66 -3.54
CA GLN A 267 -29.76 33.42 -3.28
C GLN A 267 -29.39 32.84 -1.90
N PRO A 268 -30.33 32.12 -1.24
CA PRO A 268 -30.20 31.72 0.15
C PRO A 268 -29.21 30.57 0.37
N ALA A 269 -28.40 30.72 1.40
CA ALA A 269 -27.43 29.73 1.87
C ALA A 269 -28.11 28.41 2.27
N HIS A 270 -27.71 27.31 1.64
CA HIS A 270 -27.95 25.98 2.16
C HIS A 270 -26.95 25.69 3.28
N GLN A 271 -27.48 25.42 4.47
CA GLN A 271 -26.74 24.97 5.63
C GLN A 271 -26.25 23.55 5.37
N THR A 272 -24.97 23.38 5.06
CA THR A 272 -24.30 22.07 5.11
C THR A 272 -24.15 21.65 6.56
N ALA A 273 -24.75 20.50 6.90
CA ALA A 273 -24.56 19.82 8.18
C ALA A 273 -23.07 19.52 8.44
N PRO A 274 -22.61 19.50 9.70
CA PRO A 274 -21.21 19.25 10.01
C PRO A 274 -20.82 17.83 9.61
N VAL A 275 -19.86 17.73 8.69
CA VAL A 275 -19.14 16.48 8.41
C VAL A 275 -18.30 16.18 9.66
N MET A 276 -18.59 15.07 10.36
CA MET A 276 -17.67 14.53 11.36
C MET A 276 -16.36 14.19 10.64
N GLY A 277 -15.34 15.03 10.81
CA GLY A 277 -14.03 14.85 10.19
C GLY A 277 -13.32 13.59 10.71
N LEU A 278 -12.39 13.08 9.90
CA LEU A 278 -11.50 11.93 10.17
C LEU A 278 -10.83 11.94 11.57
N ALA A 279 -10.71 13.10 12.22
CA ALA A 279 -10.22 13.26 13.58
C ALA A 279 -11.13 12.62 14.66
N SER A 280 -12.43 12.45 14.43
CA SER A 280 -13.35 11.87 15.43
C SER A 280 -13.26 10.34 15.51
N TRP A 281 -12.92 9.66 14.41
CA TRP A 281 -12.76 8.20 14.36
C TRP A 281 -11.46 7.74 15.03
N GLN A 282 -10.38 8.51 14.87
CA GLN A 282 -9.09 8.27 15.54
C GLN A 282 -9.19 8.40 17.07
N ASN A 283 -10.23 9.08 17.56
CA ASN A 283 -10.54 9.26 18.98
C ASN A 283 -11.60 8.27 19.50
N LEU A 284 -12.09 7.33 18.68
CA LEU A 284 -13.02 6.30 19.12
C LEU A 284 -12.25 5.20 19.86
N HIS A 285 -12.12 5.35 21.18
CA HIS A 285 -11.49 4.34 22.03
C HIS A 285 -12.54 3.35 22.53
N VAL A 286 -12.40 2.08 22.16
CA VAL A 286 -13.27 0.99 22.62
C VAL A 286 -12.52 0.21 23.69
N SER A 287 -13.05 0.23 24.91
CA SER A 287 -12.36 -0.25 26.11
C SER A 287 -12.99 -1.50 26.73
N SER A 288 -14.17 -1.91 26.25
CA SER A 288 -14.91 -3.07 26.79
C SER A 288 -15.64 -3.86 25.70
N ARG A 289 -16.02 -5.12 26.02
CA ARG A 289 -16.80 -5.97 25.11
C ARG A 289 -18.22 -5.44 24.93
N GLU A 290 -18.76 -4.82 25.96
CA GLU A 290 -20.07 -4.19 25.97
C GLU A 290 -20.12 -3.00 25.00
N GLU A 291 -19.04 -2.22 24.93
CA GLU A 291 -18.90 -1.13 23.95
C GLU A 291 -18.82 -1.65 22.51
N VAL A 292 -18.17 -2.78 22.27
CA VAL A 292 -18.14 -3.45 20.95
C VAL A 292 -19.55 -3.85 20.52
N VAL A 293 -20.33 -4.50 21.39
CA VAL A 293 -21.71 -4.91 21.09
C VAL A 293 -22.58 -3.69 20.73
N LEU A 294 -22.47 -2.61 21.51
CA LEU A 294 -23.25 -1.39 21.30
C LEU A 294 -22.88 -0.67 19.99
N LEU A 295 -21.62 -0.76 19.56
CA LEU A 295 -21.19 -0.25 18.25
C LEU A 295 -21.72 -1.10 17.10
N LEU A 296 -21.67 -2.43 17.23
CA LEU A 296 -22.26 -3.33 16.25
C LEU A 296 -23.77 -3.09 16.10
N ASP A 297 -24.49 -2.82 17.20
CA ASP A 297 -25.93 -2.49 17.16
C ASP A 297 -26.19 -1.20 16.37
N LYS A 298 -25.37 -0.17 16.57
CA LYS A 298 -25.46 1.08 15.80
C LYS A 298 -25.21 0.87 14.31
N LEU A 299 -24.25 0.01 13.96
CA LEU A 299 -23.95 -0.32 12.56
C LEU A 299 -25.11 -1.09 11.91
N VAL A 300 -25.66 -2.09 12.60
CA VAL A 300 -26.82 -2.86 12.13
C VAL A 300 -28.02 -1.93 11.91
N ALA A 301 -28.33 -1.06 12.88
CA ALA A 301 -29.43 -0.09 12.76
C ALA A 301 -29.24 0.89 11.60
N TYR A 302 -28.00 1.32 11.33
CA TYR A 302 -27.68 2.17 10.20
C TYR A 302 -28.01 1.49 8.87
N PHE A 303 -27.51 0.28 8.65
CA PHE A 303 -27.74 -0.47 7.41
C PHE A 303 -29.22 -0.84 7.24
N GLU A 304 -29.93 -1.21 8.30
CA GLU A 304 -31.37 -1.48 8.20
C GLU A 304 -32.20 -0.25 7.80
N GLN A 305 -31.75 0.94 8.22
CA GLN A 305 -32.45 2.19 7.94
C GLN A 305 -32.07 2.79 6.57
N HIS A 306 -30.83 2.66 6.13
CA HIS A 306 -30.31 3.32 4.93
C HIS A 306 -30.11 2.36 3.75
N GLU A 307 -29.86 1.07 4.01
CA GLU A 307 -29.53 0.07 2.99
C GLU A 307 -30.14 -1.32 3.30
N PRO A 308 -31.48 -1.46 3.28
CA PRO A 308 -32.18 -2.66 3.76
C PRO A 308 -31.89 -3.94 2.96
N SER A 309 -31.31 -3.83 1.76
CA SER A 309 -30.90 -4.97 0.91
C SER A 309 -29.43 -5.36 1.10
N HIS A 310 -28.66 -4.62 1.91
CA HIS A 310 -27.25 -4.90 2.15
C HIS A 310 -27.10 -6.19 2.99
N PRO A 311 -26.15 -7.09 2.69
CA PRO A 311 -25.98 -8.35 3.44
C PRO A 311 -25.32 -8.18 4.81
N ALA A 312 -24.66 -7.04 5.07
CA ALA A 312 -23.91 -6.81 6.31
C ALA A 312 -24.71 -6.97 7.62
N PRO A 313 -25.97 -6.50 7.76
CA PRO A 313 -26.75 -6.71 8.99
C PRO A 313 -26.82 -8.17 9.44
N LEU A 314 -26.92 -9.11 8.50
CA LEU A 314 -26.96 -10.54 8.83
C LEU A 314 -25.64 -11.02 9.42
N LEU A 315 -24.52 -10.59 8.83
CA LEU A 315 -23.17 -10.95 9.29
C LEU A 315 -22.80 -10.25 10.61
N LEU A 316 -23.19 -8.99 10.77
CA LEU A 316 -22.95 -8.20 11.98
C LEU A 316 -23.74 -8.73 13.17
N ARG A 317 -25.01 -9.13 12.97
CA ARG A 317 -25.79 -9.83 14.02
C ARG A 317 -25.16 -11.17 14.39
N ARG A 318 -24.59 -11.88 13.43
CA ARG A 318 -23.84 -13.11 13.71
C ARG A 318 -22.58 -12.83 14.55
N ALA A 319 -21.83 -11.78 14.21
CA ALA A 319 -20.68 -11.36 15.00
C ALA A 319 -21.08 -10.96 16.44
N GLN A 320 -22.18 -10.23 16.62
CA GLN A 320 -22.71 -9.86 17.95
C GLN A 320 -22.97 -11.07 18.86
N GLN A 321 -23.51 -12.15 18.30
CA GLN A 321 -23.78 -13.39 19.05
C GLN A 321 -22.50 -14.11 19.50
N LEU A 322 -21.39 -13.91 18.78
CA LEU A 322 -20.10 -14.56 19.06
C LEU A 322 -19.24 -13.78 20.06
N VAL A 323 -19.36 -12.45 20.14
CA VAL A 323 -18.60 -11.58 21.06
C VAL A 323 -18.67 -12.01 22.55
N PRO A 324 -19.82 -12.43 23.11
CA PRO A 324 -19.88 -12.84 24.52
C PRO A 324 -19.36 -14.27 24.75
N MET A 325 -19.22 -15.09 23.71
CA MET A 325 -18.89 -16.52 23.86
C MET A 325 -17.44 -16.73 24.31
N GLY A 326 -17.24 -17.72 25.18
CA GLY A 326 -15.91 -18.23 25.47
C GLY A 326 -15.33 -18.99 24.26
N PHE A 327 -14.01 -19.10 24.16
CA PHE A 327 -13.35 -19.79 23.05
C PHE A 327 -13.89 -21.22 22.80
N HIS A 328 -14.20 -21.95 23.88
CA HIS A 328 -14.81 -23.28 23.82
C HIS A 328 -16.20 -23.28 23.12
N GLU A 329 -17.05 -22.33 23.48
CA GLU A 329 -18.41 -22.20 22.92
C GLU A 329 -18.35 -21.76 21.46
N LEU A 330 -17.44 -20.84 21.14
CA LEU A 330 -17.21 -20.33 19.79
C LEU A 330 -16.77 -21.44 18.83
N ILE A 331 -15.86 -22.32 19.24
CA ILE A 331 -15.41 -23.45 18.40
C ILE A 331 -16.54 -24.47 18.19
N ARG A 332 -17.35 -24.74 19.22
CA ARG A 332 -18.52 -25.64 19.10
C ARG A 332 -19.57 -25.09 18.14
N ASP A 333 -19.77 -23.78 18.13
CA ASP A 333 -20.77 -23.10 17.31
C ASP A 333 -20.31 -22.91 15.85
N LEU A 334 -19.02 -22.65 15.61
CA LEU A 334 -18.48 -22.41 14.26
C LEU A 334 -18.01 -23.69 13.54
N ALA A 335 -17.45 -24.66 14.25
CA ALA A 335 -16.85 -25.84 13.66
C ALA A 335 -16.96 -27.05 14.61
N PRO A 336 -18.15 -27.66 14.76
CA PRO A 336 -18.41 -28.71 15.75
C PRO A 336 -17.51 -29.94 15.61
N GLY A 337 -16.96 -30.22 14.41
CA GLY A 337 -16.01 -31.32 14.17
C GLY A 337 -14.53 -30.99 14.43
N ALA A 338 -14.17 -29.73 14.66
CA ALA A 338 -12.79 -29.30 14.92
C ALA A 338 -12.41 -29.44 16.41
N TRP A 339 -13.40 -29.59 17.29
CA TRP A 339 -13.20 -29.64 18.73
C TRP A 339 -12.33 -30.81 19.19
N ASP A 340 -12.53 -32.00 18.61
CA ASP A 340 -11.79 -33.22 18.98
C ASP A 340 -10.30 -33.12 18.63
N GLN A 341 -9.94 -32.32 17.63
CA GLN A 341 -8.55 -32.09 17.22
C GLN A 341 -7.85 -31.06 18.11
N ILE A 342 -8.59 -30.06 18.61
CA ILE A 342 -8.05 -28.98 19.44
C ILE A 342 -7.82 -29.46 20.88
N GLN A 343 -8.65 -30.38 21.41
CA GLN A 343 -8.45 -30.97 22.74
C GLN A 343 -7.10 -31.67 22.91
N VAL A 344 -6.51 -32.20 21.84
CA VAL A 344 -5.22 -32.89 21.86
C VAL A 344 -4.06 -31.96 22.23
N PHE A 345 -4.21 -30.66 21.99
CA PHE A 345 -3.17 -29.65 22.19
C PHE A 345 -3.38 -28.77 23.44
N MET A 346 -4.45 -28.97 24.21
CA MET A 346 -4.74 -28.16 25.41
C MET A 346 -4.07 -28.71 26.68
N PRO A 347 -3.52 -27.86 27.58
CA PRO A 347 -2.97 -28.29 28.86
C PRO A 347 -4.06 -28.92 29.75
N ARG A 348 -3.73 -30.03 30.42
CA ARG A 348 -4.68 -30.83 31.23
C ARG A 348 -5.37 -30.08 32.40
N SER A 349 -4.97 -28.84 32.73
CA SER A 349 -5.65 -28.04 33.76
C SER A 349 -6.87 -27.26 33.25
N GLU A 350 -6.99 -26.98 31.95
CA GLU A 350 -8.16 -26.27 31.39
C GLU A 350 -9.30 -27.23 31.02
N ALA A 351 -8.98 -28.50 30.74
CA ALA A 351 -9.98 -29.54 30.48
C ALA A 351 -10.94 -29.78 31.66
N ALA A 352 -10.51 -29.52 32.90
CA ALA A 352 -11.34 -29.66 34.09
C ALA A 352 -12.26 -28.46 34.35
N SER A 353 -11.89 -27.25 33.88
CA SER A 353 -12.73 -26.06 34.00
C SER A 353 -13.83 -26.00 32.93
N ALA A 354 -13.69 -26.74 31.83
CA ALA A 354 -14.68 -26.82 30.76
C ALA A 354 -15.73 -27.93 30.96
N ALA A 355 -15.62 -28.71 32.05
CA ALA A 355 -16.53 -29.80 32.39
C ALA A 355 -17.45 -29.49 33.59
N SER A 356 -17.44 -28.26 34.11
CA SER A 356 -18.36 -27.77 35.14
C SER A 356 -19.32 -26.73 34.60
#